data_AF-A0A7V0PJ61-F1
#
_entry.id   AF-A0A7V0PJ61-F1
#
_cell.length_a   1.000
_cell.length_b   1.000
_cell.length_c   1.000
_cell.angle_alpha   90.00
_cell.angle_beta   90.00
_cell.angle_gamma   90.00
#
_symmetry.space_group_name_H-M   'P 1'
#
loop_
_entity.id
_entity.type
_entity.pdbx_description
1 polymer ?
#
loop_
_entity_poly.entity_id
_entity_poly.type
_entity_poly.pdbx_seq_one_letter_code
_entity_poly.pdbx_strand_id
1 'polypeptide(L)' 'VEELTRLPGIGETLAQRIVAYRQEHGPFRSVDELKNVPGIGEKTVEEIKDSVSLGGP' A
#
# COMPACT_ATOMS: atom_id res chain seq x y z
N VAL A 1 -9.82 -0.72 4.22
CA VAL A 1 -9.36 -1.89 3.44
C VAL A 1 -9.90 -1.83 2.02
N GLU A 2 -11.19 -1.52 1.85
CA GLU A 2 -11.86 -1.40 0.54
C GLU A 2 -11.21 -0.44 -0.48
N GLU A 3 -10.66 0.69 -0.05
CA GLU A 3 -10.01 1.63 -0.98
C GLU A 3 -8.66 1.10 -1.49
N LEU A 4 -7.93 0.36 -0.66
CA LEU A 4 -6.64 -0.23 -1.04
C LEU A 4 -6.85 -1.40 -2.01
N THR A 5 -7.91 -2.19 -1.83
CA THR A 5 -8.26 -3.30 -2.75
C THR A 5 -8.71 -2.85 -4.13
N ARG A 6 -9.01 -1.56 -4.32
CA ARG A 6 -9.34 -1.00 -5.65
C ARG A 6 -8.09 -0.66 -6.46
N LEU A 7 -6.91 -0.71 -5.84
CA LEU A 7 -5.66 -0.40 -6.52
C LEU A 7 -5.22 -1.58 -7.40
N PRO A 8 -4.77 -1.32 -8.64
CA PRO A 8 -4.28 -2.37 -9.52
C PRO A 8 -3.10 -3.09 -8.87
N GLY A 9 -3.19 -4.42 -8.76
CA GLY A 9 -2.16 -5.24 -8.13
C GLY A 9 -2.25 -5.35 -6.59
N ILE A 10 -3.23 -4.71 -5.94
CA ILE A 10 -3.51 -4.89 -4.50
C ILE A 10 -4.82 -5.66 -4.32
N GLY A 11 -4.72 -6.95 -4.04
CA GLY A 11 -5.87 -7.77 -3.61
C GLY A 11 -6.19 -7.61 -2.12
N GLU A 12 -7.27 -8.25 -1.66
CA GLU A 12 -7.70 -8.25 -0.24
C GLU A 12 -6.56 -8.61 0.73
N THR A 13 -5.77 -9.64 0.41
CA THR A 13 -4.65 -10.06 1.25
C THR A 13 -3.59 -8.97 1.40
N LEU A 14 -3.23 -8.28 0.30
CA LEU A 14 -2.25 -7.20 0.35
C LEU A 14 -2.81 -5.98 1.07
N ALA A 15 -4.07 -5.62 0.82
CA ALA A 15 -4.73 -4.53 1.53
C ALA A 15 -4.78 -4.77 3.05
N GLN A 16 -5.05 -6.01 3.50
CA GLN A 16 -4.97 -6.37 4.91
C GLN A 16 -3.56 -6.23 5.47
N ARG A 17 -2.53 -6.67 4.73
CA ARG A 17 -1.12 -6.52 5.15
C ARG A 17 -0.69 -5.06 5.24
N ILE A 18 -1.12 -4.21 4.30
CA ILE A 18 -0.86 -2.76 4.35
C ILE A 18 -1.48 -2.17 5.63
N VAL A 19 -2.72 -2.54 5.95
CA VAL A 19 -3.38 -2.08 7.18
C VAL A 19 -2.68 -2.59 8.44
N ALA A 20 -2.30 -3.86 8.48
CA ALA A 20 -1.56 -4.44 9.60
C ALA A 20 -0.21 -3.74 9.80
N TYR A 21 0.57 -3.59 8.72
CA TYR A 21 1.83 -2.87 8.74
C TYR A 21 1.65 -1.43 9.23
N ARG A 22 0.62 -0.74 8.75
CA ARG A 22 0.29 0.62 9.22
C ARG A 22 -0.06 0.68 10.70
N GLN A 23 -0.70 -0.34 11.25
CA GLN A 23 -1.03 -0.38 12.68
C GLN A 23 0.21 -0.64 13.54
N GLU A 24 1.12 -1.51 13.09
CA GLU A 24 2.33 -1.84 13.84
C GLU A 24 3.44 -0.78 13.71
N HIS A 25 3.64 -0.23 12.51
CA HIS A 25 4.72 0.70 12.20
C HIS A 25 4.27 2.17 12.14
N GLY A 26 2.95 2.42 12.10
CA GLY A 26 2.38 3.75 11.91
C GLY A 26 2.08 4.08 10.44
N PRO A 27 1.61 5.31 10.16
CA PRO A 27 1.26 5.73 8.80
C PRO A 27 2.47 5.73 7.85
N PHE A 28 2.25 5.26 6.61
CA PHE A 28 3.23 5.37 5.54
C PHE A 28 3.51 6.84 5.21
N ARG A 29 4.78 7.21 5.17
CA ARG A 29 5.27 8.54 4.78
C ARG A 29 5.54 8.65 3.29
N SER A 30 5.84 7.52 2.65
CA SER A 30 6.14 7.43 1.22
C SER A 30 5.53 6.17 0.60
N VAL A 31 5.17 6.23 -0.68
CA VAL A 31 4.67 5.07 -1.44
C VAL A 31 5.72 3.95 -1.46
N ASP A 32 7.01 4.31 -1.46
CA ASP A 32 8.12 3.36 -1.32
C ASP A 32 8.07 2.50 -0.05
N GLU A 33 7.48 2.98 1.04
CA GLU A 33 7.36 2.16 2.26
C GLU A 33 6.38 1.00 2.09
N LEU A 34 5.50 1.04 1.08
CA LEU A 34 4.67 -0.11 0.73
C LEU A 34 5.52 -1.31 0.29
N LYS A 35 6.76 -1.10 -0.23
CA LYS A 35 7.70 -2.19 -0.54
C LYS A 35 8.16 -2.96 0.70
N ASN A 36 8.05 -2.37 1.89
CA ASN A 36 8.35 -3.06 3.14
C ASN A 36 7.26 -4.06 3.54
N VAL A 37 6.07 -3.96 2.93
CA VAL A 37 4.97 -4.88 3.20
C VAL A 37 5.24 -6.19 2.45
N PRO A 38 5.29 -7.34 3.14
CA PRO A 38 5.57 -8.63 2.51
C PRO A 38 4.54 -8.93 1.40
N GLY A 39 5.03 -9.23 0.20
CA GLY A 39 4.19 -9.51 -0.97
C GLY A 39 3.89 -8.29 -1.85
N ILE A 40 4.31 -7.08 -1.45
CA ILE A 40 4.33 -5.92 -2.32
C ILE A 40 5.73 -5.80 -2.93
N GLY A 41 5.84 -6.06 -4.24
CA GLY A 41 7.07 -5.88 -4.99
C GLY A 41 7.14 -4.52 -5.68
N GLU A 42 8.30 -4.19 -6.27
CA GLU A 42 8.49 -2.95 -7.04
C GLU A 42 7.42 -2.76 -8.12
N LYS A 43 7.07 -3.83 -8.84
CA LYS A 43 6.04 -3.78 -9.89
C LYS A 43 4.68 -3.35 -9.34
N THR A 44 4.28 -3.88 -8.20
CA THR A 44 3.02 -3.49 -7.53
C THR A 44 3.08 -2.04 -7.10
N VAL A 45 4.21 -1.59 -6.54
CA VAL A 45 4.40 -0.19 -6.15
C VAL A 45 4.36 0.74 -7.36
N GLU A 46 4.94 0.36 -8.49
CA GLU A 46 4.88 1.17 -9.71
C GLU A 46 3.48 1.28 -10.29
N GLU A 47 2.68 0.21 -10.24
CA GLU A 47 1.30 0.22 -10.71
C GLU A 47 0.41 1.10 -9.82
N ILE A 48 0.64 1.08 -8.50
CA ILE A 48 -0.16 1.85 -7.56
C ILE A 48 0.35 3.28 -7.36
N LYS A 49 1.64 3.60 -7.55
CA LYS A 49 2.19 4.94 -7.27
C LYS A 49 1.44 6.07 -7.98
N ASP A 50 0.86 5.76 -9.14
CA ASP A 50 0.07 6.71 -9.93
C ASP A 50 -1.38 6.83 -9.42
N SER A 51 -1.89 5.80 -8.75
CA SER A 51 -3.25 5.70 -8.20
C SER A 51 -3.36 6.01 -6.70
N VAL A 52 -2.28 5.87 -5.92
CA VAL A 52 -2.22 6.29 -4.52
C VAL A 52 -1.58 7.66 -4.40
N SER A 53 -2.40 8.65 -4.07
CA SER A 53 -1.90 9.83 -3.36
C SER A 53 -1.89 9.50 -1.87
N LEU A 54 -0.71 9.53 -1.25
CA LEU A 54 -0.63 9.71 0.19
C LEU A 54 -1.30 11.06 0.47
N GLY A 55 -2.48 11.03 1.09
CA GLY A 55 -3.28 12.23 1.33
C GLY A 55 -2.37 13.35 1.85
N GLY A 56 -2.16 14.34 0.98
CA GLY A 56 -1.58 15.61 1.39
C GLY A 56 -2.53 16.29 2.40
N PRO A 57 -2.00 17.22 3.21
CA PRO A 57 -2.64 17.74 4.42
C PRO A 57 -4.09 18.22 4.23
#